data_AF-A0A9Q3DAC3-F1
#
_entry.id   AF-A0A9Q3DAC3-F1
#
_cell.length_a   1.000
_cell.length_b   1.000
_cell.length_c   1.000
_cell.angle_alpha   90.00
_cell.angle_beta   90.00
_cell.angle_gamma   90.00
#
_symmetry.space_group_name_H-M   'P 1'
#
loop_
_entity.id
_entity.type
_entity.pdbx_description
1 polymer ?
#
loop_
_entity_poly.entity_id
_entity_poly.type
_entity_poly.pdbx_seq_one_letter_code
_entity_poly.pdbx_strand_id
1 'polypeptide(L)'
;MSFVGFASYYRKHLKDFEIHAKSLYRIPDQQNVFEMTQERIQAYEKITYALTNSPLLLIPDWNLPFKLYIDAWGEGLVAALHQVQVVNDKPYEGPICFISRQIKPTEARYGASQMECLFLV
;
A
#
# COMPACT_ATOMS: atom_id res chain seq x y z
N MET A 1 15.64 -9.64 7.88
CA MET A 1 15.32 -8.78 6.71
C MET A 1 14.73 -9.51 5.51
N SER A 2 14.79 -10.86 5.41
CA SER A 2 14.30 -11.60 4.24
C SER A 2 12.79 -11.42 3.95
N PHE A 3 11.92 -11.53 4.97
CA PHE A 3 10.47 -11.44 4.78
C PHE A 3 9.99 -10.08 4.27
N VAL A 4 10.45 -8.98 4.87
CA VAL A 4 10.01 -7.63 4.48
C VAL A 4 10.47 -7.28 3.06
N GLY A 5 11.68 -7.73 2.68
CA GLY A 5 12.17 -7.60 1.31
C GLY A 5 11.35 -8.41 0.29
N PHE A 6 10.92 -9.61 0.66
CA PHE A 6 10.01 -10.41 -0.17
C PHE A 6 8.63 -9.76 -0.28
N ALA A 7 8.04 -9.36 0.84
CA ALA A 7 6.70 -8.77 0.85
C ALA A 7 6.66 -7.42 0.12
N SER A 8 7.74 -6.63 0.18
CA SER A 8 7.84 -5.35 -0.52
C SER A 8 7.88 -5.50 -2.05
N TYR A 9 8.35 -6.64 -2.57
CA TYR A 9 8.25 -6.94 -4.00
C TYR A 9 6.80 -6.97 -4.48
N TYR A 10 5.91 -7.53 -3.66
CA TYR A 10 4.48 -7.64 -3.95
C TYR A 10 3.65 -6.46 -3.45
N ARG A 11 4.25 -5.39 -2.94
CA ARG A 11 3.53 -4.25 -2.35
C ARG A 11 2.45 -3.64 -3.25
N LYS A 12 2.59 -3.75 -4.58
CA LYS A 12 1.59 -3.26 -5.55
C LYS A 12 0.31 -4.07 -5.58
N HIS A 13 0.35 -5.31 -5.10
CA HIS A 13 -0.78 -6.22 -4.97
C HIS A 13 -1.42 -6.15 -3.57
N LEU A 14 -0.72 -5.54 -2.62
CA LEU A 14 -1.13 -5.47 -1.23
C LEU A 14 -1.67 -4.07 -0.94
N LYS A 15 -2.99 -3.98 -0.73
CA LYS A 15 -3.59 -2.77 -0.20
C LYS A 15 -2.95 -2.43 1.16
N ASP A 16 -2.65 -1.15 1.39
CA ASP A 16 -2.18 -0.63 2.68
C ASP A 16 -0.85 -1.22 3.20
N PHE A 17 -0.01 -1.76 2.30
CA PHE A 17 1.23 -2.44 2.68
C PHE A 17 2.17 -1.59 3.55
N GLU A 18 2.45 -0.34 3.16
CA GLU A 18 3.39 0.52 3.90
C GLU A 18 2.91 0.87 5.32
N ILE A 19 1.60 0.81 5.58
CA ILE A 19 1.04 0.99 6.93
C ILE A 19 1.44 -0.20 7.80
N HIS A 20 1.17 -1.41 7.31
CA HIS A 20 1.41 -2.64 8.06
C HIS A 20 2.90 -2.92 8.19
N ALA A 21 3.68 -2.66 7.15
CA ALA A 21 5.11 -2.87 7.16
C ALA A 21 5.86 -1.86 8.07
N LYS A 22 5.25 -0.73 8.45
CA LYS A 22 5.86 0.31 9.31
C LYS A 22 6.43 -0.26 10.62
N SER A 23 5.67 -1.10 11.32
CA SER A 23 6.11 -1.71 12.59
C SER A 23 7.26 -2.70 12.40
N LEU A 24 7.36 -3.31 11.21
CA LEU A 24 8.38 -4.28 10.81
C LEU A 24 9.67 -3.62 10.31
N TYR A 25 9.61 -2.39 9.77
CA TYR A 25 10.78 -1.64 9.32
C TYR A 25 11.61 -1.02 10.44
N ARG A 26 11.07 -0.91 11.66
CA ARG A 26 11.78 -0.26 12.77
C ARG A 26 13.05 -1.07 13.14
N ILE A 27 14.19 -0.55 12.71
CA ILE A 27 15.51 -1.16 12.87
C ILE A 27 15.88 -1.12 14.37
N PRO A 28 16.40 -2.23 14.93
CA PRO A 28 16.99 -2.21 16.26
C PRO A 28 18.18 -1.25 16.30
N ASP A 29 18.16 -0.30 17.25
CA ASP A 29 19.29 0.59 17.53
C ASP A 29 20.14 -0.02 18.68
N GLN A 30 21.29 0.55 19.01
CA GLN A 30 22.18 0.09 20.09
C GLN A 30 21.46 -0.06 21.45
N GLN A 31 20.30 0.59 21.63
CA GLN A 31 19.46 0.52 22.84
C GLN A 31 18.18 -0.31 22.68
N ASN A 32 17.83 -0.78 21.47
CA ASN A 32 16.58 -1.49 21.21
C ASN A 32 16.85 -2.78 20.46
N VAL A 33 16.61 -3.92 21.10
CA VAL A 33 16.65 -5.24 20.46
C VAL A 33 15.42 -5.38 19.55
N PHE A 34 15.57 -6.09 18.42
CA PHE A 34 14.42 -6.40 17.57
C PHE A 34 13.54 -7.42 18.28
N GLU A 35 12.46 -6.96 18.88
CA GLU A 35 11.47 -7.82 19.55
C GLU A 35 10.23 -8.00 18.66
N MET A 36 9.70 -9.21 18.64
CA MET A 36 8.45 -9.52 17.95
C MET A 36 7.27 -9.16 18.86
N THR A 37 7.02 -7.86 19.01
CA THR A 37 5.89 -7.35 19.80
C THR A 37 4.55 -7.79 19.19
N GLN A 38 3.47 -7.73 19.97
CA GLN A 38 2.15 -8.12 19.50
C GLN A 38 1.70 -7.31 18.26
N GLU A 39 2.08 -6.03 18.18
CA GLU A 39 1.86 -5.18 17.00
C GLU A 39 2.59 -5.71 15.74
N ARG A 40 3.82 -6.19 15.90
CA ARG A 40 4.62 -6.76 14.80
C ARG A 40 4.08 -8.12 14.35
N ILE A 41 3.59 -8.94 15.29
CA ILE A 41 2.92 -10.21 14.97
C ILE A 41 1.67 -9.93 14.14
N GLN A 42 0.82 -8.99 14.57
CA GLN A 42 -0.38 -8.63 13.82
C GLN A 42 -0.06 -8.07 12.43
N ALA A 43 0.98 -7.24 12.32
CA ALA A 43 1.44 -6.75 11.02
C ALA A 43 1.92 -7.88 10.10
N TYR A 44 2.70 -8.81 10.64
CA TYR A 44 3.17 -9.99 9.91
C TYR A 44 2.01 -10.85 9.42
N GLU A 45 1.02 -11.12 10.28
CA GLU A 45 -0.17 -11.91 9.93
C GLU A 45 -1.02 -11.21 8.87
N LYS A 46 -1.24 -9.89 8.99
CA LYS A 46 -1.99 -9.12 7.98
C LYS A 46 -1.32 -9.16 6.62
N ILE A 47 0.00 -8.96 6.57
CA ILE A 47 0.76 -9.02 5.30
C ILE A 47 0.73 -10.43 4.72
N THR A 48 0.88 -11.47 5.54
CA THR A 48 0.81 -12.87 5.10
C THR A 48 -0.58 -13.23 4.58
N TYR A 49 -1.63 -12.77 5.26
CA TYR A 49 -3.01 -12.94 4.82
C TYR A 49 -3.26 -12.22 3.49
N ALA A 50 -2.80 -10.99 3.37
CA ALA A 50 -2.96 -10.21 2.14
C ALA A 50 -2.16 -10.81 0.96
N LEU A 51 -0.97 -11.38 1.21
CA LEU A 51 -0.19 -12.10 0.20
C LEU A 51 -0.88 -13.36 -0.30
N THR A 52 -1.57 -14.09 0.59
CA THR A 52 -2.26 -15.35 0.25
C THR A 52 -3.65 -15.13 -0.33
N ASN A 53 -4.32 -14.04 0.04
CA ASN A 53 -5.69 -13.70 -0.38
C ASN A 53 -5.77 -12.45 -1.26
N SER A 54 -4.65 -12.05 -1.87
CA SER A 54 -4.57 -10.80 -2.65
C SER A 54 -5.67 -10.77 -3.72
N PRO A 55 -6.38 -9.64 -3.88
CA PRO A 55 -7.31 -9.49 -4.98
C PRO A 55 -6.58 -9.66 -6.31
N LEU A 56 -7.24 -10.32 -7.27
CA LEU A 56 -6.80 -10.39 -8.65
C LEU A 56 -6.70 -8.96 -9.20
N LEU A 57 -5.48 -8.52 -9.49
CA LEU A 57 -5.27 -7.25 -10.19
C LEU A 57 -5.59 -7.43 -11.68
N LEU A 58 -6.22 -6.42 -12.27
CA LEU A 58 -6.42 -6.35 -13.71
C LEU A 58 -5.10 -6.03 -14.42
N ILE A 59 -4.90 -6.64 -15.59
CA ILE A 59 -3.83 -6.25 -16.51
C ILE A 59 -4.22 -4.90 -17.14
N PRO A 60 -3.35 -3.88 -17.14
CA PRO A 60 -3.70 -2.58 -17.69
C PRO A 60 -3.96 -2.64 -19.20
N ASP A 61 -5.07 -2.06 -19.64
CA ASP A 61 -5.34 -1.75 -21.04
C ASP A 61 -5.04 -0.28 -21.30
N TRP A 62 -4.03 0.00 -22.12
CA TRP A 62 -3.58 1.37 -22.40
C TRP A 62 -4.56 2.18 -23.27
N ASN A 63 -5.58 1.54 -23.85
CA ASN A 63 -6.60 2.22 -24.64
C ASN A 63 -7.79 2.71 -23.80
N LEU A 64 -7.87 2.29 -22.53
CA LEU A 64 -8.97 2.62 -21.64
C LEU A 64 -8.54 3.64 -20.57
N PRO A 65 -9.44 4.54 -20.13
CA PRO A 65 -9.11 5.52 -19.11
C PRO A 65 -8.84 4.84 -17.75
N PHE A 66 -7.86 5.38 -17.02
CA PHE A 66 -7.57 4.99 -15.65
C PHE A 66 -8.38 5.83 -14.65
N LYS A 67 -8.74 5.24 -13.53
CA LYS A 67 -9.31 5.92 -12.36
C LYS A 67 -8.31 5.84 -11.20
N LEU A 68 -7.97 6.97 -10.62
CA LEU A 68 -7.08 7.01 -9.46
C LEU A 68 -7.89 7.36 -8.22
N TYR A 69 -7.93 6.45 -7.25
CA TYR A 69 -8.47 6.71 -5.93
C TYR A 69 -7.31 6.99 -4.98
N ILE A 70 -7.35 8.12 -4.29
CA ILE A 70 -6.32 8.54 -3.35
C ILE A 70 -6.97 8.64 -1.98
N ASP A 71 -6.29 8.11 -0.98
CA ASP A 71 -6.63 8.29 0.42
C ASP A 71 -5.37 8.70 1.19
N ALA A 72 -5.52 9.69 2.07
CA ALA A 72 -4.43 10.28 2.82
C ALA A 72 -4.86 10.48 4.27
N TRP A 73 -4.06 10.00 5.21
CA TRP A 73 -4.19 10.36 6.62
C TRP A 73 -2.83 10.82 7.16
N GLY A 74 -2.82 11.45 8.33
CA GLY A 74 -1.66 12.18 8.86
C GLY A 74 -0.32 11.43 8.98
N GLU A 75 -0.30 10.11 8.75
CA GLU A 75 0.93 9.30 8.76
C GLU A 75 1.20 8.52 7.47
N GLY A 76 0.29 8.52 6.50
CA GLY A 76 0.39 7.67 5.32
C GLY A 76 -0.42 8.15 4.12
N LEU A 77 0.14 7.91 2.94
CA LEU A 77 -0.51 8.14 1.66
C LEU A 77 -0.74 6.80 0.97
N VAL A 78 -1.95 6.60 0.46
CA VAL A 78 -2.32 5.41 -0.30
C VAL A 78 -3.09 5.83 -1.54
N ALA A 79 -2.89 5.10 -2.63
CA ALA A 79 -3.78 5.16 -3.77
C ALA A 79 -4.00 3.80 -4.39
N ALA A 80 -5.12 3.68 -5.09
CA ALA A 80 -5.45 2.55 -5.92
C ALA A 80 -5.70 3.05 -7.35
N LEU A 81 -4.92 2.52 -8.30
CA LEU A 81 -5.17 2.70 -9.71
C LEU A 81 -6.17 1.65 -10.16
N HIS A 82 -7.30 2.08 -10.67
CA HIS A 82 -8.40 1.25 -11.14
C HIS A 82 -8.63 1.45 -12.63
N GLN A 83 -9.27 0.47 -13.25
CA GLN A 83 -9.75 0.59 -14.63
C GLN A 83 -11.05 -0.19 -14.78
N VAL A 84 -11.93 0.35 -15.62
CA VAL A 84 -13.17 -0.33 -16.03
C VAL A 84 -12.86 -1.13 -17.29
N GLN A 85 -12.94 -2.46 -17.20
CA GLN A 85 -12.72 -3.39 -18.31
C GLN A 85 -13.93 -4.30 -18.49
N VAL A 86 -14.08 -4.89 -19.67
CA VAL A 86 -15.10 -5.92 -19.89
C VAL A 86 -14.52 -7.27 -19.50
N VAL A 87 -15.07 -7.87 -18.44
CA VAL A 87 -14.71 -9.21 -17.97
C VAL A 87 -15.97 -10.06 -18.01
N ASN A 88 -15.94 -11.19 -18.74
CA ASN A 88 -17.11 -12.05 -18.95
C ASN A 88 -18.33 -11.28 -19.49
N ASP A 89 -18.13 -10.48 -20.54
CA ASP A 89 -19.15 -9.66 -21.22
C ASP A 89 -19.83 -8.60 -20.33
N LYS A 90 -19.27 -8.29 -19.17
CA LYS A 90 -19.80 -7.29 -18.24
C LYS A 90 -18.74 -6.25 -17.89
N PRO A 91 -19.12 -4.96 -17.75
CA PRO A 91 -18.20 -3.96 -17.23
C PRO A 91 -17.87 -4.27 -15.77
N TYR A 92 -16.58 -4.38 -15.48
CA TYR A 92 -16.03 -4.61 -14.17
C TYR A 92 -14.95 -3.56 -13.90
N GLU A 93 -15.11 -2.85 -12.78
CA GLU A 93 -14.07 -1.96 -12.28
C GLU A 93 -13.18 -2.74 -11.30
N GLY A 94 -11.91 -2.89 -11.65
CA GLY A 94 -10.95 -3.60 -10.82
C GLY A 94 -9.66 -2.80 -10.59
N PRO A 95 -8.94 -3.11 -9.51
CA PRO A 95 -7.64 -2.50 -9.23
C PRO A 95 -6.58 -3.06 -10.19
N ILE A 96 -5.75 -2.17 -10.74
CA ILE A 96 -4.56 -2.49 -11.53
C ILE A 96 -3.31 -2.50 -10.64
N CYS A 97 -3.22 -1.57 -9.71
CA CYS A 97 -2.17 -1.55 -8.70
C CYS A 97 -2.57 -0.71 -7.49
N PHE A 98 -2.02 -1.08 -6.34
CA PHE A 98 -2.00 -0.28 -5.15
C PHE A 98 -0.65 0.41 -5.03
N ILE A 99 -0.67 1.64 -4.54
CA ILE A 99 0.51 2.44 -4.29
C ILE A 99 0.37 2.93 -2.85
N SER A 100 1.36 2.66 -2.01
CA SER A 100 1.39 3.21 -0.67
C SER A 100 2.76 3.81 -0.39
N ARG A 101 2.78 4.89 0.38
CA ARG A 101 3.98 5.64 0.75
C ARG A 101 3.82 6.21 2.15
N GLN A 102 4.89 6.15 2.95
CA GLN A 102 4.93 6.86 4.22
C GLN A 102 5.15 8.36 4.00
N ILE A 103 4.46 9.18 4.79
CA ILE A 103 4.60 10.63 4.78
C ILE A 103 5.90 11.01 5.49
N LYS A 104 6.70 11.90 4.88
CA LYS A 104 7.90 12.43 5.54
C LYS A 104 7.50 13.37 6.67
N PRO A 105 8.31 13.52 7.74
CA PRO A 105 8.00 14.45 8.83
C PRO A 105 7.72 15.91 8.38
N THR A 106 8.34 16.33 7.27
CA THR A 106 8.10 17.64 6.64
C THR A 106 6.74 17.75 5.96
N GLU A 107 6.21 16.64 5.45
CA GLU A 107 4.94 16.54 4.72
C GLU A 107 3.75 16.32 5.67
N ALA A 108 4.01 15.86 6.90
CA ALA A 108 2.98 15.65 7.94
C ALA A 108 2.27 16.94 8.40
N ARG A 109 2.77 18.11 7.99
CA ARG A 109 2.18 19.43 8.29
C ARG A 109 1.14 19.86 7.25
N TYR A 110 1.00 19.13 6.14
CA TYR A 110 0.06 19.46 5.09
C TYR A 110 -1.38 19.18 5.50
N GLY A 111 -2.32 19.97 4.97
CA GLY A 111 -3.76 19.66 5.10
C GLY A 111 -4.16 18.48 4.20
N ALA A 112 -5.31 17.85 4.45
CA ALA A 112 -5.78 16.69 3.67
C ALA A 112 -5.73 16.91 2.14
N SER A 113 -6.25 18.03 1.64
CA SER A 113 -6.21 18.35 0.21
C SER A 113 -4.79 18.56 -0.35
N GLN A 114 -3.86 19.04 0.48
CA GLN A 114 -2.45 19.17 0.10
C GLN A 114 -1.77 17.80 0.05
N MET A 115 -2.14 16.87 0.95
CA MET A 115 -1.66 15.50 0.92
C MET A 115 -2.18 14.73 -0.31
N GLU A 116 -3.44 14.92 -0.68
CA GLU A 116 -4.00 14.35 -1.91
C GLU A 116 -3.26 14.86 -3.16
N CYS A 117 -2.96 16.16 -3.23
CA CYS A 117 -2.19 16.75 -4.32
C CYS A 117 -0.73 16.27 -4.34
N LEU A 118 -0.11 16.11 -3.16
CA LEU A 118 1.25 15.57 -3.01
C LEU A 118 1.37 14.16 -3.60
N PHE A 119 0.28 13.40 -3.63
CA PHE A 119 0.27 12.07 -4.24
C PHE A 119 0.35 12.10 -5.78
N LEU A 120 -0.09 13.19 -6.41
CA LEU A 120 -0.08 13.36 -7.87
C LEU A 120 1.29 13.76 -8.43
N VAL A 121 2.24 14.14 -7.57
CA VAL A 121 3.57 14.68 -7.92
C VAL A 121 4.67 13.69 -7.56
#